data_AF-A0A963GZ06-F1
#
_entry.id   AF-A0A963GZ06-F1
#
_cell.length_a   1.000
_cell.length_b   1.000
_cell.length_c   1.000
_cell.angle_alpha   90.00
_cell.angle_beta   90.00
_cell.angle_gamma   90.00
#
_symmetry.space_group_name_H-M   'P 1'
#
loop_
_entity.id
_entity.type
_entity.pdbx_description
1 polymer ?
#
loop_
_entity_poly.entity_id
_entity_poly.type
_entity_poly.pdbx_seq_one_letter_code
_entity_poly.pdbx_strand_id
1 'polypeptide(L)'
;MTPDIIAAIATPPGRGGVGIIRISGKNLKLLTQTILGKQPKPRVAQFSQFLDTDGQVIDQGIALYFPAPHSYTGEDVLELQGHGGPAIMNLLLNQCLERGARLAEPGEFTLRAYLNNKIDLVQAESVINIIEASTSEAARCAVRSLQGVFSRTIDELVELLTTLRMFIEAMLDFPEEEIEGLYTSEITEKLQTITTRLDRVLLSAKQGHLLQEGIKVVLIGEPNVGKSSLLNQLAEADVAIVTDIPGTTRDSIQKTITIAGIPIHVIDTAGLRETVDIVEQKGIERTQAAVKDADILIHLIDSGRQLAADIKEDILSAFSINKPHITIFNKIDLCDKSPRIETHNSHIEVYLSAKTGAGMDLLREQILKAVGWQTNRTEEGLFMARQRHLESLHAAKEHLDTAKAYCDSESSWELLAEELRMAQDALSSITGRVTADDLLGKIFSEFCIGK
;
A
#
# COMPACT_ATOMS: atom_id res chain seq x y z
N MET A 1 31.48 12.12 -7.77
CA MET A 1 31.31 11.03 -6.79
C MET A 1 31.58 9.72 -7.53
N THR A 2 32.58 8.96 -7.09
CA THR A 2 32.91 7.64 -7.65
C THR A 2 31.70 6.72 -7.51
N PRO A 3 31.31 5.97 -8.55
CA PRO A 3 30.14 5.09 -8.46
C PRO A 3 30.38 3.97 -7.45
N ASP A 4 29.58 3.97 -6.38
CA ASP A 4 29.57 2.97 -5.30
C ASP A 4 28.91 1.67 -5.81
N ILE A 5 29.63 0.55 -5.80
CA ILE A 5 29.10 -0.77 -6.13
C ILE A 5 28.39 -1.29 -4.89
N ILE A 6 27.14 -1.72 -5.01
CA ILE A 6 26.38 -2.31 -3.91
C ILE A 6 26.15 -3.79 -4.11
N ALA A 7 26.12 -4.54 -3.01
CA ALA A 7 25.80 -5.96 -2.97
C ALA A 7 24.85 -6.29 -1.82
N ALA A 8 23.97 -7.26 -2.03
CA ALA A 8 23.08 -7.79 -1.00
C ALA A 8 22.54 -9.18 -1.36
N ILE A 9 22.04 -9.89 -0.35
CA ILE A 9 21.25 -11.12 -0.53
C ILE A 9 19.84 -10.70 -0.99
N ALA A 10 19.41 -11.12 -2.17
CA ALA A 10 18.13 -10.73 -2.78
C ALA A 10 16.98 -11.72 -2.50
N THR A 11 17.30 -12.90 -1.94
CA THR A 11 16.32 -13.92 -1.52
C THR A 11 15.95 -13.79 -0.05
N PRO A 12 14.75 -14.23 0.37
CA PRO A 12 14.35 -14.20 1.77
C PRO A 12 15.34 -14.93 2.69
N PRO A 13 15.52 -14.48 3.95
CA PRO A 13 16.36 -15.17 4.91
C PRO A 13 15.77 -16.55 5.23
N GLY A 14 16.65 -17.54 5.42
CA GLY A 14 16.24 -18.89 5.76
C GLY A 14 17.04 -19.95 5.01
N ARG A 15 16.44 -21.13 4.85
CA ARG A 15 17.02 -22.24 4.10
C ARG A 15 16.20 -22.45 2.83
N GLY A 16 16.87 -22.40 1.68
CA GLY A 16 16.25 -22.64 0.38
C GLY A 16 17.17 -23.46 -0.53
N GLY A 17 16.59 -24.03 -1.59
CA GLY A 17 17.38 -24.72 -2.63
C GLY A 17 18.32 -23.77 -3.37
N VAL A 18 17.91 -22.51 -3.54
CA VAL A 18 18.67 -21.46 -4.23
C VAL A 18 18.68 -20.19 -3.39
N GLY A 19 19.83 -19.52 -3.34
CA GLY A 19 20.00 -18.17 -2.81
C GLY A 19 20.66 -17.26 -3.85
N ILE A 20 20.30 -15.98 -3.83
CA ILE A 20 20.78 -15.00 -4.84
C ILE A 20 21.53 -13.87 -4.14
N ILE A 21 22.78 -13.64 -4.55
CA ILE A 21 23.50 -12.39 -4.29
C ILE A 21 23.33 -11.49 -5.51
N ARG A 22 22.80 -10.28 -5.32
CA ARG A 22 22.68 -9.26 -6.35
C ARG A 22 23.70 -8.17 -6.11
N ILE A 23 24.41 -7.78 -7.18
CA ILE A 23 25.41 -6.71 -7.18
C ILE A 23 25.03 -5.68 -8.26
N SER A 24 25.06 -4.39 -7.95
CA SER A 24 24.80 -3.29 -8.91
C SER A 24 25.86 -2.22 -8.80
N GLY A 25 26.28 -1.65 -9.92
CA GLY A 25 27.17 -0.50 -9.95
C GLY A 25 27.73 -0.24 -11.33
N LYS A 26 28.61 0.77 -11.46
CA LYS A 26 29.27 1.04 -12.75
C LYS A 26 30.49 0.12 -12.91
N ASN A 27 30.62 -0.49 -14.09
CA ASN A 27 31.78 -1.28 -14.50
C ASN A 27 32.10 -2.47 -13.56
N LEU A 28 31.21 -3.47 -13.55
CA LEU A 28 31.40 -4.69 -12.77
C LEU A 28 32.46 -5.66 -13.35
N LYS A 29 33.24 -5.26 -14.36
CA LYS A 29 34.21 -6.16 -15.03
C LYS A 29 35.26 -6.71 -14.08
N LEU A 30 35.81 -5.88 -13.19
CA LEU A 30 36.84 -6.33 -12.24
C LEU A 30 36.27 -7.32 -11.22
N LEU A 31 35.09 -7.00 -10.68
CA LEU A 31 34.41 -7.83 -9.69
C LEU A 31 33.96 -9.17 -10.28
N THR A 32 33.41 -9.17 -11.49
CA THR A 32 33.03 -10.41 -12.21
C THR A 32 34.24 -11.29 -12.52
N GLN A 33 35.35 -10.72 -13.00
CA GLN A 33 36.56 -11.47 -13.30
C GLN A 33 37.14 -12.15 -12.06
N THR A 34 37.15 -11.46 -10.94
CA THR A 34 37.70 -11.99 -9.69
C THR A 34 36.79 -13.06 -9.10
N ILE A 35 35.45 -12.89 -9.11
CA ILE A 35 34.53 -13.85 -8.48
C ILE A 35 34.34 -15.10 -9.34
N LEU A 36 34.27 -14.94 -10.66
CA LEU A 36 33.94 -16.03 -11.59
C LEU A 36 35.17 -16.62 -12.30
N GLY A 37 36.34 -15.97 -12.18
CA GLY A 37 37.54 -16.29 -12.96
C GLY A 37 37.43 -15.97 -14.46
N LYS A 38 36.30 -15.43 -14.90
CA LYS A 38 35.99 -15.15 -16.32
C LYS A 38 34.97 -14.01 -16.44
N GLN A 39 34.93 -13.39 -17.61
CA GLN A 39 33.87 -12.44 -17.95
C GLN A 39 32.59 -13.19 -18.34
N PRO A 40 31.45 -12.94 -17.66
CA PRO A 40 30.19 -13.56 -18.01
C PRO A 40 29.62 -12.98 -19.30
N LYS A 41 28.90 -13.80 -20.07
CA LYS A 41 28.18 -13.32 -21.26
C LYS A 41 26.91 -12.57 -20.83
N PRO A 42 26.59 -11.41 -21.43
CA PRO A 42 25.35 -10.69 -21.14
C PRO A 42 24.11 -11.55 -21.30
N ARG A 43 23.25 -11.59 -20.26
CA ARG A 43 21.92 -12.23 -20.26
C ARG A 43 21.94 -13.73 -20.62
N VAL A 44 23.05 -14.41 -20.35
CA VAL A 44 23.17 -15.87 -20.51
C VAL A 44 23.39 -16.48 -19.14
N ALA A 45 22.54 -17.45 -18.77
CA ALA A 45 22.74 -18.24 -17.56
C ALA A 45 24.00 -19.10 -17.75
N GLN A 46 25.03 -18.85 -16.92
CA GLN A 46 26.30 -19.55 -17.01
C GLN A 46 26.63 -20.29 -15.73
N PHE A 47 26.75 -21.61 -15.82
CA PHE A 47 27.32 -22.42 -14.74
C PHE A 47 28.76 -21.98 -14.47
N SER A 48 29.03 -21.63 -13.22
CA SER A 48 30.30 -21.04 -12.78
C SER A 48 30.63 -21.45 -11.36
N GLN A 49 31.93 -21.51 -11.07
CA GLN A 49 32.43 -21.59 -9.70
C GLN A 49 32.55 -20.18 -9.15
N PHE A 50 32.21 -20.00 -7.88
CA PHE A 50 32.37 -18.72 -7.17
C PHE A 50 33.61 -18.82 -6.28
N LEU A 51 34.56 -17.91 -6.50
CA LEU A 51 35.90 -18.00 -5.94
C LEU A 51 36.11 -16.99 -4.82
N ASP A 52 36.79 -17.43 -3.75
CA ASP A 52 37.33 -16.54 -2.72
C ASP A 52 38.59 -15.79 -3.19
N THR A 53 39.17 -14.96 -2.32
CA THR A 53 40.40 -14.19 -2.55
C THR A 53 41.64 -15.04 -2.83
N ASP A 54 41.69 -16.26 -2.30
CA ASP A 54 42.77 -17.22 -2.52
C ASP A 54 42.55 -18.10 -3.77
N GLY A 55 41.39 -17.96 -4.43
CA GLY A 55 41.00 -18.74 -5.60
C GLY A 55 40.37 -20.10 -5.28
N GLN A 56 40.02 -20.36 -4.01
CA GLN A 56 39.27 -21.56 -3.62
C GLN A 56 37.78 -21.39 -3.94
N VAL A 57 37.13 -22.53 -4.20
CA VAL A 57 35.71 -22.55 -4.54
C VAL A 57 34.88 -22.45 -3.26
N ILE A 58 34.10 -21.38 -3.15
CA ILE A 58 33.10 -21.19 -2.08
C ILE A 58 31.84 -22.01 -2.40
N ASP A 59 31.36 -21.88 -3.64
CA ASP A 59 30.16 -22.54 -4.13
C ASP A 59 30.17 -22.66 -5.67
N GLN A 60 29.23 -23.41 -6.22
CA GLN A 60 29.01 -23.54 -7.65
C GLN A 60 27.54 -23.28 -7.98
N GLY A 61 27.31 -22.49 -9.02
CA GLY A 61 25.96 -22.03 -9.33
C GLY A 61 25.85 -21.36 -10.68
N ILE A 62 24.79 -20.57 -10.86
CA ILE A 62 24.52 -19.81 -12.08
C ILE A 62 24.93 -18.35 -11.86
N ALA A 63 25.76 -17.82 -12.76
CA ALA A 63 26.01 -16.40 -12.86
C ALA A 63 25.17 -15.79 -14.00
N LEU A 64 24.54 -14.65 -13.74
CA LEU A 64 23.78 -13.86 -14.72
C LEU A 64 24.27 -12.41 -14.71
N TYR A 65 24.68 -11.91 -15.86
CA TYR A 65 25.18 -10.54 -16.01
C TYR A 65 24.26 -9.70 -16.91
N PHE A 66 23.88 -8.52 -16.43
CA PHE A 66 23.03 -7.56 -17.12
C PHE A 66 23.81 -6.25 -17.30
N PRO A 67 24.31 -5.96 -18.52
CA PRO A 67 25.01 -4.70 -18.76
C PRO A 67 24.04 -3.52 -18.78
N ALA A 68 24.52 -2.35 -18.33
CA ALA A 68 23.81 -1.08 -18.47
C ALA A 68 23.50 -0.77 -19.96
N PRO A 69 22.39 -0.07 -20.29
CA PRO A 69 21.31 0.39 -19.41
C PRO A 69 20.19 -0.66 -19.20
N HIS A 70 20.47 -1.90 -19.60
CA HIS A 70 19.47 -2.95 -19.82
C HIS A 70 19.39 -3.93 -18.64
N SER A 71 19.36 -3.37 -17.43
CA SER A 71 19.25 -4.05 -16.15
C SER A 71 18.10 -3.45 -15.32
N TYR A 72 17.86 -4.02 -14.13
CA TYR A 72 16.86 -3.51 -13.18
C TYR A 72 17.18 -2.09 -12.71
N THR A 73 18.41 -1.86 -12.22
CA THR A 73 18.85 -0.56 -11.70
C THR A 73 19.19 0.45 -12.80
N GLY A 74 19.34 0.01 -14.05
CA GLY A 74 19.89 0.83 -15.14
C GLY A 74 21.43 0.85 -15.18
N GLU A 75 22.09 0.27 -14.17
CA GLU A 75 23.55 0.10 -14.12
C GLU A 75 23.99 -1.30 -14.59
N ASP A 76 25.27 -1.64 -14.48
CA ASP A 76 25.65 -3.04 -14.61
C ASP A 76 25.14 -3.82 -13.39
N VAL A 77 24.54 -4.99 -13.61
CA VAL A 77 24.06 -5.88 -12.54
C VAL A 77 24.63 -7.28 -12.73
N LEU A 78 25.11 -7.89 -11.64
CA LEU A 78 25.51 -9.30 -11.57
C LEU A 78 24.63 -10.00 -10.53
N GLU A 79 24.06 -11.15 -10.91
CA GLU A 79 23.39 -12.06 -9.98
C GLU A 79 24.17 -13.38 -9.88
N LEU A 80 24.50 -13.76 -8.65
CA LEU A 80 25.12 -15.04 -8.32
C LEU A 80 24.05 -15.92 -7.65
N GLN A 81 23.63 -16.98 -8.35
CA GLN A 81 22.61 -17.92 -7.87
C GLN A 81 23.29 -19.20 -7.42
N GLY A 82 23.47 -19.35 -6.11
CA GLY A 82 24.12 -20.50 -5.46
C GLY A 82 23.16 -21.27 -4.56
N HIS A 83 23.71 -22.16 -3.73
CA HIS A 83 22.93 -22.91 -2.74
C HIS A 83 22.42 -21.98 -1.63
N GLY A 84 21.11 -22.02 -1.34
CA GLY A 84 20.44 -21.10 -0.40
C GLY A 84 20.71 -21.37 1.09
N GLY A 85 21.92 -21.80 1.46
CA GLY A 85 22.36 -21.97 2.84
C GLY A 85 22.89 -20.65 3.42
N PRO A 86 22.47 -20.23 4.63
CA PRO A 86 22.89 -18.95 5.22
C PRO A 86 24.41 -18.75 5.30
N ALA A 87 25.17 -19.82 5.60
CA ALA A 87 26.63 -19.76 5.66
C ALA A 87 27.26 -19.45 4.30
N ILE A 88 26.78 -20.10 3.23
CA ILE A 88 27.28 -19.91 1.87
C ILE A 88 26.93 -18.50 1.37
N MET A 89 25.70 -18.04 1.60
CA MET A 89 25.28 -16.69 1.21
C MET A 89 26.10 -15.60 1.90
N ASN A 90 26.39 -15.76 3.20
CA ASN A 90 27.24 -14.82 3.93
C ASN A 90 28.69 -14.83 3.43
N LEU A 91 29.26 -16.01 3.10
CA LEU A 91 30.59 -16.09 2.50
C LEU A 91 30.66 -15.38 1.15
N LEU A 92 29.70 -15.64 0.25
CA LEU A 92 29.65 -14.97 -1.05
C LEU A 92 29.44 -13.46 -0.94
N LEU A 93 28.57 -13.01 -0.02
CA LEU A 93 28.38 -11.59 0.25
C LEU A 93 29.67 -10.94 0.73
N ASN A 94 30.34 -11.53 1.72
CA ASN A 94 31.61 -11.02 2.24
C ASN A 94 32.68 -10.93 1.14
N GLN A 95 32.75 -11.91 0.23
CA GLN A 95 33.66 -11.80 -0.92
C GLN A 95 33.35 -10.63 -1.84
N CYS A 96 32.08 -10.28 -2.01
CA CYS A 96 31.71 -9.09 -2.78
C CYS A 96 32.19 -7.82 -2.06
N LEU A 97 32.00 -7.77 -0.74
CA LEU A 97 32.38 -6.62 0.09
C LEU A 97 33.90 -6.40 0.12
N GLU A 98 34.68 -7.46 0.32
CA GLU A 98 36.15 -7.42 0.28
C GLU A 98 36.70 -6.93 -1.07
N ARG A 99 35.90 -7.03 -2.14
CA ARG A 99 36.26 -6.65 -3.51
C ARG A 99 35.72 -5.29 -3.93
N GLY A 100 35.36 -4.47 -2.95
CA GLY A 100 34.99 -3.07 -3.14
C GLY A 100 33.50 -2.82 -3.35
N ALA A 101 32.65 -3.82 -3.11
CA ALA A 101 31.22 -3.55 -2.93
C ALA A 101 30.95 -3.06 -1.50
N ARG A 102 29.96 -2.18 -1.35
CA ARG A 102 29.34 -1.87 -0.06
C ARG A 102 28.07 -2.70 0.10
N LEU A 103 27.66 -2.93 1.34
CA LEU A 103 26.33 -3.50 1.61
C LEU A 103 25.27 -2.50 1.12
N ALA A 104 24.31 -2.98 0.34
CA ALA A 104 23.19 -2.15 -0.11
C ALA A 104 22.33 -1.70 1.08
N GLU A 105 21.84 -0.46 1.02
CA GLU A 105 20.82 0.04 1.93
C GLU A 105 19.44 -0.55 1.59
N PRO A 106 18.48 -0.51 2.55
CA PRO A 106 17.08 -0.81 2.28
C PRO A 106 16.57 -0.08 1.02
N GLY A 107 16.02 -0.82 0.06
CA GLY A 107 15.43 -0.25 -1.16
C GLY A 107 16.41 0.36 -2.16
N GLU A 108 17.72 0.27 -1.93
CA GLU A 108 18.71 1.00 -2.74
C GLU A 108 18.72 0.55 -4.22
N PHE A 109 18.42 -0.72 -4.55
CA PHE A 109 18.38 -1.11 -5.96
C PHE A 109 17.16 -0.49 -6.67
N THR A 110 16.00 -0.43 -6.01
CA THR A 110 14.79 0.21 -6.54
C THR A 110 14.99 1.73 -6.63
N LEU A 111 15.61 2.34 -5.62
CA LEU A 111 15.98 3.77 -5.65
C LEU A 111 16.88 4.08 -6.84
N ARG A 112 17.91 3.27 -7.10
CA ARG A 112 18.78 3.43 -8.28
C ARG A 112 18.01 3.26 -9.58
N ALA A 113 17.06 2.33 -9.66
CA ALA A 113 16.19 2.17 -10.82
C ALA A 113 15.37 3.46 -11.08
N TYR A 114 14.81 4.06 -10.03
CA TYR A 114 14.11 5.35 -10.09
C TYR A 114 15.03 6.48 -10.55
N LEU A 115 16.19 6.67 -9.90
CA LEU A 115 17.16 7.72 -10.24
C LEU A 115 17.70 7.60 -11.66
N ASN A 116 17.76 6.38 -12.20
CA ASN A 116 18.16 6.11 -13.58
C ASN A 116 16.98 6.10 -14.58
N ASN A 117 15.81 6.62 -14.19
CA ASN A 117 14.60 6.73 -15.01
C ASN A 117 14.12 5.39 -15.60
N LYS A 118 14.36 4.27 -14.90
CA LYS A 118 13.88 2.94 -15.31
C LYS A 118 12.41 2.74 -14.94
N ILE A 119 12.01 3.36 -13.83
CA ILE A 119 10.68 3.31 -13.23
C ILE A 119 10.39 4.69 -12.63
N ASP A 120 9.12 5.07 -12.54
CA ASP A 120 8.69 6.24 -11.76
C ASP A 120 8.50 5.89 -10.26
N LEU A 121 8.14 6.88 -9.44
CA LEU A 121 7.99 6.70 -8.00
C LEU A 121 6.83 5.77 -7.63
N VAL A 122 5.72 5.81 -8.37
CA VAL A 122 4.56 4.94 -8.15
C VAL A 122 4.91 3.49 -8.46
N GLN A 123 5.64 3.26 -9.55
CA GLN A 123 6.13 1.95 -9.93
C GLN A 123 7.12 1.41 -8.91
N ALA A 124 8.02 2.25 -8.37
CA ALA A 124 8.91 1.88 -7.28
C ALA A 124 8.13 1.41 -6.03
N GLU A 125 7.14 2.18 -5.59
CA GLU A 125 6.27 1.79 -4.46
C GLU A 125 5.49 0.50 -4.74
N SER A 126 5.09 0.28 -5.99
CA SER A 126 4.38 -0.92 -6.42
C SER A 126 5.23 -2.19 -6.29
N VAL A 127 6.56 -2.08 -6.33
CA VAL A 127 7.46 -3.21 -6.08
C VAL A 127 7.26 -3.77 -4.67
N ILE A 128 7.13 -2.90 -3.65
CA ILE A 128 6.81 -3.34 -2.28
C ILE A 128 5.44 -4.00 -2.26
N ASN A 129 4.44 -3.31 -2.84
CA ASN A 129 3.05 -3.74 -2.76
C ASN A 129 2.85 -5.15 -3.34
N ILE A 130 3.61 -5.54 -4.37
CA ILE A 130 3.59 -6.91 -4.93
C ILE A 130 4.13 -7.95 -3.93
N ILE A 131 5.17 -7.58 -3.17
CA ILE A 131 5.85 -8.47 -2.23
C ILE A 131 4.99 -8.69 -0.99
N GLU A 132 4.33 -7.63 -0.52
CA GLU A 132 3.51 -7.63 0.69
C GLU A 132 2.06 -8.05 0.46
N ALA A 133 1.61 -8.10 -0.80
CA ALA A 133 0.24 -8.48 -1.15
C ALA A 133 -0.16 -9.82 -0.51
N SER A 134 -1.13 -9.77 0.39
CA SER A 134 -1.69 -10.94 1.08
C SER A 134 -2.88 -11.57 0.36
N THR A 135 -3.43 -10.87 -0.65
CA THR A 135 -4.57 -11.33 -1.46
C THR A 135 -4.24 -11.29 -2.94
N SER A 136 -4.94 -12.13 -3.72
CA SER A 136 -4.71 -12.22 -5.17
C SER A 136 -5.10 -10.93 -5.90
N GLU A 137 -6.11 -10.25 -5.38
CA GLU A 137 -6.66 -8.98 -5.84
C GLU A 137 -5.66 -7.85 -5.61
N ALA A 138 -5.07 -7.77 -4.40
CA ALA A 138 -4.01 -6.81 -4.09
C ALA A 138 -2.78 -7.03 -4.99
N ALA A 139 -2.36 -8.29 -5.19
CA ALA A 139 -1.23 -8.62 -6.05
C ALA A 139 -1.49 -8.21 -7.52
N ARG A 140 -2.69 -8.49 -8.07
CA ARG A 140 -3.06 -8.07 -9.43
C ARG A 140 -3.09 -6.55 -9.56
N CYS A 141 -3.63 -5.82 -8.58
CA CYS A 141 -3.64 -4.36 -8.58
C CYS A 141 -2.21 -3.81 -8.53
N ALA A 142 -1.34 -4.37 -7.70
CA ALA A 142 0.05 -3.95 -7.57
C ALA A 142 0.84 -4.19 -8.87
N VAL A 143 0.60 -5.31 -9.56
CA VAL A 143 1.18 -5.56 -10.89
C VAL A 143 0.75 -4.51 -11.92
N ARG A 144 -0.53 -4.10 -11.93
CA ARG A 144 -1.01 -3.05 -12.86
C ARG A 144 -0.40 -1.69 -12.56
N SER A 145 -0.25 -1.31 -11.28
CA SER A 145 0.48 -0.10 -10.90
C SER A 145 1.94 -0.17 -11.33
N LEU A 146 2.60 -1.32 -11.16
CA LEU A 146 3.97 -1.55 -11.65
C LEU A 146 4.08 -1.44 -13.19
N GLN A 147 3.05 -1.86 -13.93
CA GLN A 147 2.95 -1.66 -15.38
C GLN A 147 2.71 -0.19 -15.78
N GLY A 148 2.67 0.74 -14.83
CA GLY A 148 2.50 2.17 -15.06
C GLY A 148 1.08 2.55 -15.46
N VAL A 149 0.06 1.75 -15.14
CA VAL A 149 -1.34 2.11 -15.41
C VAL A 149 -1.70 3.37 -14.62
N PHE A 150 -1.42 3.40 -13.30
CA PHE A 150 -1.75 4.54 -12.46
C PHE A 150 -0.99 5.80 -12.88
N SER A 151 0.32 5.68 -13.12
CA SER A 151 1.15 6.79 -13.59
C SER A 151 0.63 7.42 -14.88
N ARG A 152 0.28 6.60 -15.88
CA ARG A 152 -0.32 7.08 -17.14
C ARG A 152 -1.64 7.82 -16.90
N THR A 153 -2.49 7.33 -16.02
CA THR A 153 -3.76 8.00 -15.68
C THR A 153 -3.53 9.37 -15.03
N ILE A 154 -2.50 9.51 -14.19
CA ILE A 154 -2.11 10.80 -13.60
C ILE A 154 -1.48 11.71 -14.65
N ASP A 155 -0.57 11.20 -15.48
CA ASP A 155 0.07 11.97 -16.55
C ASP A 155 -0.97 12.51 -17.54
N GLU A 156 -2.00 11.72 -17.90
CA GLU A 156 -3.11 12.17 -18.75
C GLU A 156 -3.90 13.33 -18.12
N LEU A 157 -4.10 13.34 -16.79
CA LEU A 157 -4.72 14.47 -16.08
C LEU A 157 -3.81 15.70 -16.09
N VAL A 158 -2.51 15.52 -15.86
CA VAL A 158 -1.50 16.58 -15.90
C VAL A 158 -1.42 17.21 -17.29
N GLU A 159 -1.51 16.41 -18.37
CA GLU A 159 -1.54 16.90 -19.75
C GLU A 159 -2.80 17.73 -20.03
N LEU A 160 -3.96 17.31 -19.55
CA LEU A 160 -5.20 18.08 -19.66
C LEU A 160 -5.10 19.42 -18.92
N LEU A 161 -4.56 19.43 -17.70
CA LEU A 161 -4.32 20.66 -16.95
C LEU A 161 -3.33 21.58 -17.64
N THR A 162 -2.24 21.03 -18.16
CA THR A 162 -1.24 21.79 -18.92
C THR A 162 -1.89 22.44 -20.14
N THR A 163 -2.74 21.71 -20.85
CA THR A 163 -3.48 22.24 -22.02
C THR A 163 -4.43 23.37 -21.63
N LEU A 164 -5.20 23.21 -20.55
CA LEU A 164 -6.10 24.25 -20.06
C LEU A 164 -5.33 25.48 -19.57
N ARG A 165 -4.20 25.29 -18.89
CA ARG A 165 -3.33 26.39 -18.46
C ARG A 165 -2.77 27.15 -19.64
N MET A 166 -2.20 26.47 -20.63
CA MET A 166 -1.70 27.13 -21.86
C MET A 166 -2.78 27.98 -22.53
N PHE A 167 -4.03 27.49 -22.54
CA PHE A 167 -5.16 28.24 -23.07
C PHE A 167 -5.44 29.52 -22.26
N ILE A 168 -5.46 29.44 -20.94
CA ILE A 168 -5.69 30.61 -20.07
C ILE A 168 -4.54 31.61 -20.14
N GLU A 169 -3.29 31.15 -20.14
CA GLU A 169 -2.11 32.01 -20.28
C GLU A 169 -2.15 32.80 -21.60
N ALA A 170 -2.53 32.15 -22.70
CA ALA A 170 -2.69 32.83 -23.98
C ALA A 170 -3.77 33.92 -23.94
N MET A 171 -4.85 33.72 -23.17
CA MET A 171 -5.91 34.73 -23.00
C MET A 171 -5.46 35.88 -22.10
N LEU A 172 -4.66 35.61 -21.07
CA LEU A 172 -4.09 36.63 -20.19
C LEU A 172 -3.06 37.51 -20.91
N ASP A 173 -2.24 36.91 -21.79
CA ASP A 173 -1.21 37.61 -22.55
C ASP A 173 -1.78 38.48 -23.71
N PHE A 174 -2.95 38.10 -24.26
CA PHE A 174 -3.55 38.75 -25.44
C PHE A 174 -5.06 39.05 -25.28
N PRO A 175 -5.44 40.01 -24.41
CA PRO A 175 -6.85 40.32 -24.13
C PRO A 175 -7.62 41.05 -25.26
N GLU A 176 -6.98 41.41 -26.37
CA GLU A 176 -7.55 42.27 -27.42
C GLU A 176 -8.37 41.52 -28.51
N GLU A 177 -8.48 40.18 -28.47
CA GLU A 177 -9.27 39.39 -29.43
C GLU A 177 -10.71 39.13 -28.94
N GLU A 178 -11.60 40.10 -29.20
CA GLU A 178 -13.03 40.10 -28.83
C GLU A 178 -13.84 38.92 -29.39
N ILE A 179 -13.95 37.84 -28.61
CA ILE A 179 -15.10 36.91 -28.65
C ILE A 179 -15.54 36.60 -27.20
N GLU A 180 -16.00 37.64 -26.50
CA GLU A 180 -16.50 37.56 -25.12
C GLU A 180 -17.61 36.48 -25.00
N GLY A 181 -17.40 35.48 -24.13
CA GLY A 181 -18.37 34.44 -23.76
C GLY A 181 -18.12 33.02 -24.32
N LEU A 182 -17.47 32.87 -25.47
CA LEU A 182 -17.09 31.54 -25.99
C LEU A 182 -15.98 30.90 -25.13
N TYR A 183 -15.00 31.71 -24.72
CA TYR A 183 -13.86 31.26 -23.92
C TYR A 183 -14.26 30.76 -22.52
N THR A 184 -15.15 31.46 -21.82
CA THR A 184 -15.64 31.04 -20.49
C THR A 184 -16.34 29.69 -20.54
N SER A 185 -17.15 29.46 -21.58
CA SER A 185 -17.83 28.16 -21.75
C SER A 185 -16.85 27.02 -22.01
N GLU A 186 -15.81 27.27 -22.83
CA GLU A 186 -14.78 26.29 -23.14
C GLU A 186 -13.90 25.96 -21.92
N ILE A 187 -13.50 26.97 -21.12
CA ILE A 187 -12.77 26.79 -19.86
C ILE A 187 -13.58 25.93 -18.90
N THR A 188 -14.87 26.27 -18.72
CA THR A 188 -15.76 25.56 -17.81
C THR A 188 -15.96 24.10 -18.23
N GLU A 189 -16.11 23.83 -19.52
CA GLU A 189 -16.25 22.47 -20.05
C GLU A 189 -14.97 21.63 -19.86
N LYS A 190 -13.79 22.21 -20.17
CA LYS A 190 -12.51 21.53 -19.94
C LYS A 190 -12.28 21.27 -18.46
N LEU A 191 -12.54 22.25 -17.59
CA LEU A 191 -12.40 22.08 -16.14
C LEU A 191 -13.33 20.99 -15.61
N GLN A 192 -14.61 21.00 -16.01
CA GLN A 192 -15.58 19.98 -15.61
C GLN A 192 -15.16 18.57 -16.09
N THR A 193 -14.57 18.48 -17.28
CA THR A 193 -14.01 17.23 -17.82
C THR A 193 -12.87 16.72 -16.94
N ILE A 194 -11.93 17.60 -16.57
CA ILE A 194 -10.80 17.26 -15.69
C ILE A 194 -11.30 16.80 -14.32
N THR A 195 -12.19 17.57 -13.68
CA THR A 195 -12.76 17.23 -12.37
C THR A 195 -13.49 15.89 -12.39
N THR A 196 -14.28 15.62 -13.43
CA THR A 196 -14.99 14.34 -13.58
C THR A 196 -14.02 13.16 -13.74
N ARG A 197 -12.91 13.34 -14.45
CA ARG A 197 -11.86 12.32 -14.55
C ARG A 197 -11.14 12.14 -13.21
N LEU A 198 -10.79 13.22 -12.53
CA LEU A 198 -10.15 13.17 -11.21
C LEU A 198 -11.03 12.43 -10.19
N ASP A 199 -12.34 12.66 -10.17
CA ASP A 199 -13.28 11.96 -9.28
C ASP A 199 -13.29 10.44 -9.51
N ARG A 200 -13.17 10.01 -10.77
CA ARG A 200 -13.06 8.58 -11.12
C ARG A 200 -11.74 7.99 -10.62
N VAL A 201 -10.64 8.72 -10.76
CA VAL A 201 -9.32 8.33 -10.27
C VAL A 201 -9.32 8.24 -8.76
N LEU A 202 -9.84 9.26 -8.05
CA LEU A 202 -9.92 9.32 -6.60
C LEU A 202 -10.75 8.18 -6.03
N LEU A 203 -11.89 7.87 -6.65
CA LEU A 203 -12.70 6.73 -6.25
C LEU A 203 -11.96 5.40 -6.46
N SER A 204 -11.26 5.23 -7.57
CA SER A 204 -10.49 4.00 -7.85
C SER A 204 -9.28 3.86 -6.91
N ALA A 205 -8.59 4.96 -6.62
CA ALA A 205 -7.50 5.04 -5.66
C ALA A 205 -7.97 4.66 -4.25
N LYS A 206 -9.14 5.13 -3.81
CA LYS A 206 -9.72 4.73 -2.51
C LYS A 206 -9.96 3.23 -2.40
N GLN A 207 -10.47 2.60 -3.45
CA GLN A 207 -10.65 1.15 -3.47
C GLN A 207 -9.29 0.42 -3.47
N GLY A 208 -8.33 0.90 -4.25
CA GLY A 208 -6.96 0.38 -4.25
C GLY A 208 -6.24 0.49 -2.91
N HIS A 209 -6.48 1.59 -2.19
CA HIS A 209 -5.97 1.81 -0.85
C HIS A 209 -6.52 0.78 0.15
N LEU A 210 -7.82 0.49 0.09
CA LEU A 210 -8.43 -0.56 0.93
C LEU A 210 -7.83 -1.95 0.64
N LEU A 211 -7.55 -2.27 -0.62
CA LEU A 211 -6.87 -3.53 -0.97
C LEU A 211 -5.42 -3.59 -0.46
N GLN A 212 -4.75 -2.45 -0.32
CA GLN A 212 -3.38 -2.36 0.14
C GLN A 212 -3.25 -2.42 1.66
N GLU A 213 -3.83 -1.45 2.35
CA GLU A 213 -3.69 -1.28 3.79
C GLU A 213 -4.64 -2.20 4.57
N GLY A 214 -5.66 -2.73 3.89
CA GLY A 214 -6.73 -3.44 4.53
C GLY A 214 -7.62 -2.52 5.39
N ILE A 215 -8.38 -3.15 6.28
CA ILE A 215 -9.30 -2.46 7.19
C ILE A 215 -8.95 -2.86 8.61
N LYS A 216 -8.71 -1.88 9.49
CA LYS A 216 -8.48 -2.11 10.91
C LYS A 216 -9.81 -2.19 11.64
N VAL A 217 -10.09 -3.36 12.22
CA VAL A 217 -11.32 -3.64 12.94
C VAL A 217 -11.00 -3.90 14.40
N VAL A 218 -11.59 -3.14 15.31
CA VAL A 218 -11.50 -3.42 16.73
C VAL A 218 -12.74 -4.17 17.19
N LEU A 219 -12.51 -5.33 17.82
CA LEU A 219 -13.57 -6.20 18.34
C LEU A 219 -13.71 -6.00 19.85
N ILE A 220 -14.85 -5.48 20.28
CA ILE A 220 -15.20 -5.30 21.70
C ILE A 220 -16.38 -6.19 22.12
N GLY A 221 -16.42 -6.54 23.40
CA GLY A 221 -17.51 -7.29 24.01
C GLY A 221 -17.06 -7.98 25.29
N GLU A 222 -18.02 -8.41 26.12
CA GLU A 222 -17.73 -9.11 27.37
C GLU A 222 -17.01 -10.46 27.14
N PRO A 223 -16.39 -11.06 28.17
CA PRO A 223 -15.98 -12.46 28.12
C PRO A 223 -17.14 -13.38 27.73
N ASN A 224 -16.87 -14.41 26.92
CA ASN A 224 -17.83 -15.44 26.49
C ASN A 224 -19.00 -14.98 25.61
N VAL A 225 -19.00 -13.76 25.06
CA VAL A 225 -19.99 -13.32 24.04
C VAL A 225 -19.80 -13.97 22.68
N GLY A 226 -18.68 -14.67 22.47
CA GLY A 226 -18.39 -15.41 21.23
C GLY A 226 -17.45 -14.70 20.25
N LYS A 227 -16.58 -13.78 20.73
CA LYS A 227 -15.55 -13.09 19.92
C LYS A 227 -14.66 -14.06 19.14
N SER A 228 -14.08 -15.06 19.81
CA SER A 228 -13.21 -16.04 19.17
C SER A 228 -13.97 -16.92 18.17
N SER A 229 -15.23 -17.27 18.47
CA SER A 229 -16.09 -17.99 17.52
C SER A 229 -16.38 -17.17 16.27
N LEU A 230 -16.67 -15.87 16.41
CA LEU A 230 -16.88 -14.97 15.28
C LEU A 230 -15.63 -14.88 14.41
N LEU A 231 -14.46 -14.70 15.02
CA LEU A 231 -13.17 -14.63 14.33
C LEU A 231 -12.88 -15.90 13.52
N ASN A 232 -13.09 -17.08 14.14
CA ASN A 232 -12.88 -18.35 13.45
C ASN A 232 -13.87 -18.52 12.30
N GLN A 233 -15.15 -18.20 12.51
CA GLN A 233 -16.17 -18.29 11.47
C GLN A 233 -15.92 -17.33 10.30
N LEU A 234 -15.34 -16.16 10.57
CA LEU A 234 -14.88 -15.23 9.52
C LEU A 234 -13.65 -15.76 8.78
N ALA A 235 -12.71 -16.39 9.48
CA ALA A 235 -11.49 -16.96 8.89
C ALA A 235 -11.71 -18.27 8.11
N GLU A 236 -12.73 -19.06 8.46
CA GLU A 236 -13.01 -20.35 7.82
C GLU A 236 -13.67 -20.24 6.43
N ALA A 237 -14.32 -19.11 6.13
CA ALA A 237 -15.09 -18.95 4.88
C ALA A 237 -14.24 -18.49 3.68
N ASP A 238 -13.14 -17.78 3.94
CA ASP A 238 -12.21 -17.30 2.92
C ASP A 238 -10.81 -17.72 3.37
N VAL A 239 -10.13 -18.56 2.58
CA VAL A 239 -8.82 -19.15 2.88
C VAL A 239 -7.79 -18.04 3.18
N ALA A 240 -7.71 -17.62 4.43
CA ALA A 240 -6.71 -16.68 4.90
C ALA A 240 -5.45 -17.47 5.19
N ILE A 241 -4.36 -17.13 4.50
CA ILE A 241 -3.03 -17.49 4.96
C ILE A 241 -2.88 -16.81 6.33
N VAL A 242 -3.07 -17.58 7.40
CA VAL A 242 -2.72 -17.15 8.75
C VAL A 242 -1.20 -17.16 8.81
N THR A 243 -0.57 -16.05 8.39
CA THR A 243 0.83 -15.82 8.69
C THR A 243 0.90 -15.14 10.04
N ASP A 244 1.47 -15.84 11.02
CA ASP A 244 2.18 -15.17 12.11
C ASP A 244 3.28 -14.34 11.44
N ILE A 245 3.18 -13.00 11.45
CA ILE A 245 4.26 -12.15 10.94
C ILE A 245 5.43 -12.32 11.91
N PRO A 246 6.53 -13.00 11.54
CA PRO A 246 7.63 -13.24 12.47
C PRO A 246 8.42 -11.92 12.59
N GLY A 247 8.25 -11.19 13.69
CA GLY A 247 8.97 -9.94 13.92
C GLY A 247 8.36 -8.99 14.95
N THR A 248 7.08 -9.13 15.30
CA THR A 248 6.40 -8.26 16.28
C THR A 248 6.04 -9.03 17.56
N THR A 249 7.05 -9.57 18.25
CA THR A 249 6.83 -10.27 19.54
C THR A 249 6.49 -9.31 20.71
N ARG A 250 5.79 -8.20 20.46
CA ARG A 250 5.38 -7.22 21.49
C ARG A 250 4.01 -6.57 21.28
N ASP A 251 3.34 -6.85 20.16
CA ASP A 251 2.10 -6.17 19.79
C ASP A 251 0.90 -7.12 19.84
N SER A 252 -0.28 -6.56 20.09
CA SER A 252 -1.57 -7.23 20.22
C SER A 252 -1.75 -8.37 19.22
N ILE A 253 -2.42 -9.47 19.63
CA ILE A 253 -2.81 -10.58 18.75
C ILE A 253 -3.71 -10.05 17.63
N GLN A 254 -3.10 -9.58 16.55
CA GLN A 254 -3.75 -9.08 15.35
C GLN A 254 -3.96 -10.26 14.43
N LYS A 255 -5.22 -10.60 14.16
CA LYS A 255 -5.57 -11.63 13.19
C LYS A 255 -5.92 -10.96 11.88
N THR A 256 -5.27 -11.36 10.80
CA THR A 256 -5.63 -10.92 9.45
C THR A 256 -6.54 -11.96 8.83
N ILE A 257 -7.75 -11.54 8.44
CA ILE A 257 -8.68 -12.32 7.62
C ILE A 257 -8.87 -11.62 6.29
N THR A 258 -9.55 -12.24 5.34
CA THR A 258 -9.89 -11.62 4.06
C THR A 258 -11.41 -11.61 3.87
N ILE A 259 -11.96 -10.50 3.39
CA ILE A 259 -13.37 -10.43 2.94
C ILE A 259 -13.37 -9.81 1.55
N ALA A 260 -13.90 -10.53 0.55
CA ALA A 260 -13.96 -10.08 -0.84
C ALA A 260 -12.60 -9.57 -1.41
N GLY A 261 -11.50 -10.23 -1.03
CA GLY A 261 -10.14 -9.87 -1.45
C GLY A 261 -9.49 -8.72 -0.65
N ILE A 262 -10.21 -8.12 0.31
CA ILE A 262 -9.70 -7.05 1.18
C ILE A 262 -9.12 -7.65 2.47
N PRO A 263 -7.87 -7.33 2.86
CA PRO A 263 -7.33 -7.70 4.15
C PRO A 263 -8.10 -7.01 5.28
N ILE A 264 -8.47 -7.73 6.33
CA ILE A 264 -9.07 -7.17 7.53
C ILE A 264 -8.23 -7.55 8.73
N HIS A 265 -7.72 -6.53 9.38
CA HIS A 265 -6.88 -6.61 10.55
C HIS A 265 -7.73 -6.51 11.80
N VAL A 266 -8.06 -7.65 12.40
CA VAL A 266 -8.89 -7.69 13.60
C VAL A 266 -8.03 -7.64 14.86
N ILE A 267 -8.31 -6.64 15.70
CA ILE A 267 -7.68 -6.44 17.00
C ILE A 267 -8.67 -6.88 18.08
N ASP A 268 -8.37 -8.00 18.76
CA ASP A 268 -9.21 -8.51 19.85
C ASP A 268 -8.87 -7.83 21.19
N THR A 269 -9.83 -7.08 21.72
CA THR A 269 -9.67 -6.36 22.99
C THR A 269 -9.74 -7.26 24.23
N ALA A 270 -10.23 -8.51 24.12
CA ALA A 270 -10.12 -9.46 25.23
C ALA A 270 -8.68 -9.91 25.46
N GLY A 271 -7.90 -10.12 24.39
CA GLY A 271 -6.48 -10.43 24.50
C GLY A 271 -5.62 -9.29 25.07
N LEU A 272 -6.12 -8.05 25.01
CA LEU A 272 -5.48 -6.88 25.63
C LEU A 272 -5.70 -6.79 27.15
N ARG A 273 -6.67 -7.52 27.71
CA ARG A 273 -7.03 -7.49 29.14
C ARG A 273 -6.45 -8.65 29.96
N GLU A 274 -5.99 -9.72 29.34
CA GLU A 274 -5.59 -10.97 30.03
C GLU A 274 -4.18 -10.97 30.67
N THR A 275 -3.69 -9.85 31.22
CA THR A 275 -2.44 -9.86 32.01
C THR A 275 -2.63 -9.26 33.39
N VAL A 276 -2.43 -10.10 34.41
CA VAL A 276 -2.79 -9.83 35.81
C VAL A 276 -1.70 -8.98 36.48
N ASP A 277 -2.14 -7.83 37.00
CA ASP A 277 -1.44 -6.85 37.85
C ASP A 277 -0.30 -6.03 37.21
N ILE A 278 -0.44 -4.69 37.30
CA ILE A 278 0.38 -3.61 36.70
C ILE A 278 0.13 -3.37 35.19
N VAL A 279 -0.34 -4.37 34.45
CA VAL A 279 -0.59 -4.26 32.99
C VAL A 279 -1.98 -3.67 32.66
N GLU A 280 -2.90 -3.56 33.62
CA GLU A 280 -4.29 -3.16 33.39
C GLU A 280 -4.45 -1.72 32.87
N GLN A 281 -3.66 -0.76 33.38
CA GLN A 281 -3.63 0.61 32.84
C GLN A 281 -3.07 0.64 31.41
N LYS A 282 -1.97 -0.09 31.16
CA LYS A 282 -1.40 -0.22 29.82
C LYS A 282 -2.34 -0.95 28.86
N GLY A 283 -3.14 -1.91 29.35
CA GLY A 283 -4.15 -2.63 28.58
C GLY A 283 -5.31 -1.72 28.18
N ILE A 284 -5.75 -0.83 29.08
CA ILE A 284 -6.75 0.21 28.79
C ILE A 284 -6.20 1.24 27.80
N GLU A 285 -5.00 1.79 28.04
CA GLU A 285 -4.34 2.74 27.13
C GLU A 285 -4.13 2.14 25.73
N ARG A 286 -3.72 0.88 25.65
CA ARG A 286 -3.57 0.15 24.39
C ARG A 286 -4.90 -0.09 23.69
N THR A 287 -5.95 -0.43 24.45
CA THR A 287 -7.31 -0.57 23.90
C THR A 287 -7.80 0.76 23.35
N GLN A 288 -7.59 1.87 24.08
CA GLN A 288 -7.96 3.21 23.62
C GLN A 288 -7.17 3.65 22.38
N ALA A 289 -5.86 3.36 22.34
CA ALA A 289 -5.03 3.63 21.15
C ALA A 289 -5.49 2.83 19.94
N ALA A 290 -5.80 1.53 20.11
CA ALA A 290 -6.32 0.68 19.05
C ALA A 290 -7.70 1.16 18.57
N VAL A 291 -8.60 1.52 19.48
CA VAL A 291 -9.93 2.09 19.16
C VAL A 291 -9.79 3.40 18.39
N LYS A 292 -8.83 4.25 18.75
CA LYS A 292 -8.57 5.52 18.05
C LYS A 292 -8.07 5.29 16.62
N ASP A 293 -7.21 4.30 16.42
CA ASP A 293 -6.61 3.96 15.11
C ASP A 293 -7.53 3.09 14.23
N ALA A 294 -8.53 2.43 14.79
CA ALA A 294 -9.44 1.54 14.06
C ALA A 294 -10.30 2.25 13.02
N ASP A 295 -10.55 1.60 11.88
CA ASP A 295 -11.48 2.10 10.85
C ASP A 295 -12.93 1.74 11.20
N ILE A 296 -13.16 0.57 11.81
CA ILE A 296 -14.47 0.09 12.26
C ILE A 296 -14.38 -0.41 13.71
N LEU A 297 -15.39 -0.06 14.51
CA LEU A 297 -15.66 -0.70 15.80
C LEU A 297 -16.77 -1.74 15.64
N ILE A 298 -16.49 -2.97 16.04
CA ILE A 298 -17.48 -4.05 16.12
C ILE A 298 -17.73 -4.42 17.58
N HIS A 299 -18.97 -4.25 18.02
CA HIS A 299 -19.38 -4.56 19.39
C HIS A 299 -20.25 -5.82 19.45
N LEU A 300 -19.76 -6.88 20.13
CA LEU A 300 -20.51 -8.13 20.31
C LEU A 300 -21.26 -8.15 21.63
N ILE A 301 -22.55 -8.46 21.53
CA ILE A 301 -23.48 -8.67 22.62
C ILE A 301 -24.07 -10.08 22.49
N ASP A 302 -24.26 -10.76 23.63
CA ASP A 302 -25.00 -12.02 23.68
C ASP A 302 -26.51 -11.74 23.63
N SER A 303 -27.20 -12.22 22.60
CA SER A 303 -28.63 -11.95 22.38
C SER A 303 -29.56 -12.55 23.43
N GLY A 304 -29.07 -13.52 24.21
CA GLY A 304 -29.81 -14.17 25.30
C GLY A 304 -29.62 -13.50 26.66
N ARG A 305 -28.65 -12.58 26.79
CA ARG A 305 -28.52 -11.75 27.99
C ARG A 305 -29.40 -10.52 27.85
N GLN A 306 -30.23 -10.27 28.86
CA GLN A 306 -30.99 -9.02 28.95
C GLN A 306 -29.99 -7.85 28.94
N LEU A 307 -30.29 -6.78 28.18
CA LEU A 307 -29.46 -5.60 27.97
C LEU A 307 -28.83 -5.10 29.29
N ALA A 308 -27.67 -5.64 29.66
CA ALA A 308 -26.70 -4.92 30.44
C ALA A 308 -26.05 -3.97 29.43
N ALA A 309 -26.77 -2.88 29.14
CA ALA A 309 -26.35 -1.82 28.24
C ALA A 309 -25.22 -0.98 28.87
N ASP A 310 -24.33 -1.60 29.64
CA ASP A 310 -23.14 -0.94 30.15
C ASP A 310 -22.04 -1.15 29.12
N ILE A 311 -22.24 -0.56 27.94
CA ILE A 311 -21.07 -0.10 27.21
C ILE A 311 -20.44 0.89 28.16
N LYS A 312 -19.22 0.62 28.66
CA LYS A 312 -18.50 1.66 29.41
C LYS A 312 -18.49 2.89 28.52
N GLU A 313 -19.20 3.95 28.90
CA GLU A 313 -19.31 5.21 28.13
C GLU A 313 -17.91 5.68 27.71
N ASP A 314 -16.89 5.37 28.51
CA ASP A 314 -15.46 5.55 28.26
C ASP A 314 -14.94 4.96 26.93
N ILE A 315 -15.44 3.81 26.47
CA ILE A 315 -14.97 3.16 25.22
C ILE A 315 -15.63 3.79 23.99
N LEU A 316 -16.93 4.09 24.06
CA LEU A 316 -17.63 4.79 22.97
C LEU A 316 -17.19 6.24 22.85
N SER A 317 -16.95 6.92 23.97
CA SER A 317 -16.43 8.29 23.98
C SER A 317 -15.00 8.37 23.45
N ALA A 318 -14.20 7.31 23.59
CA ALA A 318 -12.88 7.21 22.98
C ALA A 318 -12.92 6.92 21.46
N PHE A 319 -14.01 6.35 20.96
CA PHE A 319 -14.21 6.14 19.52
C PHE A 319 -14.72 7.43 18.87
N SER A 320 -14.10 7.81 17.75
CA SER A 320 -14.51 9.04 17.05
C SER A 320 -15.94 8.90 16.51
N ILE A 321 -16.78 9.90 16.76
CA ILE A 321 -18.21 9.94 16.37
C ILE A 321 -18.41 9.68 14.86
N ASN A 322 -17.41 9.99 14.03
CA ASN A 322 -17.49 9.88 12.58
C ASN A 322 -17.06 8.52 12.02
N LYS A 323 -16.67 7.57 12.86
CA LYS A 323 -16.26 6.23 12.42
C LYS A 323 -17.41 5.23 12.53
N PRO A 324 -17.54 4.28 11.60
CA PRO A 324 -18.61 3.29 11.60
C PRO A 324 -18.56 2.38 12.86
N HIS A 325 -19.72 2.21 13.48
CA HIS A 325 -19.93 1.33 14.64
C HIS A 325 -21.03 0.32 14.33
N ILE A 326 -20.67 -0.98 14.36
CA ILE A 326 -21.58 -2.11 14.11
C ILE A 326 -21.78 -2.87 15.42
N THR A 327 -23.02 -2.95 15.90
CA THR A 327 -23.37 -3.83 17.02
C THR A 327 -23.81 -5.18 16.48
N ILE A 328 -23.29 -6.25 17.08
CA ILE A 328 -23.61 -7.62 16.74
C ILE A 328 -24.33 -8.27 17.91
N PHE A 329 -25.57 -8.71 17.67
CA PHE A 329 -26.30 -9.59 18.58
C PHE A 329 -26.02 -11.04 18.20
N ASN A 330 -25.06 -11.65 18.90
CA ASN A 330 -24.61 -13.01 18.68
C ASN A 330 -25.47 -14.03 19.47
N LYS A 331 -25.41 -15.31 19.08
CA LYS A 331 -26.13 -16.45 19.70
C LYS A 331 -27.64 -16.45 19.49
N ILE A 332 -28.10 -15.95 18.34
CA ILE A 332 -29.53 -16.00 17.98
C ILE A 332 -30.10 -17.42 17.93
N ASP A 333 -29.24 -18.44 17.77
CA ASP A 333 -29.57 -19.86 17.84
C ASP A 333 -30.11 -20.30 19.21
N LEU A 334 -29.83 -19.54 20.27
CA LEU A 334 -30.34 -19.79 21.63
C LEU A 334 -31.64 -19.03 21.94
N CYS A 335 -32.10 -18.16 21.04
CA CYS A 335 -33.20 -17.24 21.27
C CYS A 335 -34.33 -17.35 20.23
N ASP A 336 -34.32 -18.38 19.38
CA ASP A 336 -35.26 -18.56 18.25
C ASP A 336 -35.41 -17.29 17.38
N LYS A 337 -34.34 -16.50 17.23
CA LYS A 337 -34.31 -15.31 16.37
C LYS A 337 -33.73 -15.67 15.01
N SER A 338 -34.27 -15.08 13.94
CA SER A 338 -33.70 -15.17 12.60
C SER A 338 -32.58 -14.15 12.38
N PRO A 339 -31.59 -14.44 11.52
CA PRO A 339 -30.60 -13.46 11.09
C PRO A 339 -31.27 -12.26 10.44
N ARG A 340 -30.84 -11.05 10.78
CA ARG A 340 -31.35 -9.80 10.21
C ARG A 340 -30.42 -8.63 10.49
N ILE A 341 -30.66 -7.54 9.76
CA ILE A 341 -30.04 -6.23 10.00
C ILE A 341 -31.13 -5.28 10.47
N GLU A 342 -30.85 -4.54 11.54
CA GLU A 342 -31.67 -3.40 11.96
C GLU A 342 -30.82 -2.12 11.87
N THR A 343 -31.45 -0.98 11.58
CA THR A 343 -30.77 0.31 11.50
C THR A 343 -31.55 1.32 12.32
N HIS A 344 -30.93 1.82 13.39
CA HIS A 344 -31.53 2.77 14.32
C HIS A 344 -30.65 4.03 14.38
N ASN A 345 -31.14 5.20 13.96
CA ASN A 345 -30.41 6.48 14.04
C ASN A 345 -28.95 6.41 13.52
N SER A 346 -28.75 5.80 12.35
CA SER A 346 -27.42 5.57 11.73
C SER A 346 -26.53 4.53 12.44
N HIS A 347 -27.02 3.86 13.47
CA HIS A 347 -26.39 2.70 14.08
C HIS A 347 -26.84 1.40 13.41
N ILE A 348 -25.88 0.54 13.05
CA ILE A 348 -26.14 -0.73 12.37
C ILE A 348 -26.09 -1.87 13.39
N GLU A 349 -27.17 -2.63 13.48
CA GLU A 349 -27.28 -3.82 14.31
C GLU A 349 -27.38 -5.07 13.43
N VAL A 350 -26.54 -6.07 13.70
CA VAL A 350 -26.52 -7.34 12.98
C VAL A 350 -26.83 -8.48 13.94
N TYR A 351 -27.90 -9.22 13.66
CA TYR A 351 -28.31 -10.39 14.43
C TYR A 351 -27.76 -11.64 13.74
N LEU A 352 -26.88 -12.39 14.42
CA LEU A 352 -26.21 -13.56 13.84
C LEU A 352 -25.90 -14.65 14.89
N SER A 353 -25.50 -15.82 14.41
CA SER A 353 -24.96 -16.90 15.23
C SER A 353 -23.57 -17.28 14.72
N ALA A 354 -22.54 -16.84 15.43
CA ALA A 354 -21.15 -17.18 15.14
C ALA A 354 -20.85 -18.68 15.28
N LYS A 355 -21.71 -19.45 15.97
CA LYS A 355 -21.57 -20.90 16.14
C LYS A 355 -22.09 -21.68 14.93
N THR A 356 -23.18 -21.21 14.32
CA THR A 356 -23.83 -21.91 13.20
C THR A 356 -23.48 -21.31 11.84
N GLY A 357 -22.92 -20.09 11.82
CA GLY A 357 -22.66 -19.32 10.60
C GLY A 357 -23.87 -18.51 10.09
N ALA A 358 -25.05 -18.65 10.71
CA ALA A 358 -26.24 -17.92 10.29
C ALA A 358 -26.06 -16.40 10.47
N GLY A 359 -26.27 -15.63 9.40
CA GLY A 359 -26.14 -14.16 9.41
C GLY A 359 -24.72 -13.62 9.21
N MET A 360 -23.72 -14.48 9.00
CA MET A 360 -22.34 -14.03 8.78
C MET A 360 -22.18 -13.23 7.49
N ASP A 361 -22.90 -13.59 6.41
CA ASP A 361 -22.84 -12.86 5.14
C ASP A 361 -23.40 -11.44 5.26
N LEU A 362 -24.43 -11.26 6.11
CA LEU A 362 -24.96 -9.94 6.43
C LEU A 362 -23.90 -9.07 7.10
N LEU A 363 -23.12 -9.65 8.03
CA LEU A 363 -22.01 -8.94 8.66
C LEU A 363 -20.93 -8.55 7.64
N ARG A 364 -20.54 -9.47 6.74
CA ARG A 364 -19.56 -9.20 5.69
C ARG A 364 -20.00 -8.02 4.82
N GLU A 365 -21.25 -8.03 4.38
CA GLU A 365 -21.83 -6.95 3.57
C GLU A 365 -21.81 -5.61 4.31
N GLN A 366 -22.16 -5.59 5.60
CA GLN A 366 -22.14 -4.36 6.39
C GLN A 366 -20.72 -3.82 6.64
N ILE A 367 -19.73 -4.69 6.85
CA ILE A 367 -18.33 -4.29 6.96
C ILE A 367 -17.85 -3.63 5.66
N LEU A 368 -18.11 -4.25 4.51
CA LEU A 368 -17.74 -3.70 3.20
C LEU A 368 -18.45 -2.38 2.92
N LYS A 369 -19.75 -2.28 3.24
CA LYS A 369 -20.53 -1.06 3.07
C LYS A 369 -20.03 0.06 3.97
N ALA A 370 -19.65 -0.25 5.21
CA ALA A 370 -19.16 0.73 6.18
C ALA A 370 -17.85 1.41 5.73
N VAL A 371 -16.96 0.69 5.04
CA VAL A 371 -15.73 1.28 4.47
C VAL A 371 -15.91 1.87 3.07
N GLY A 372 -17.13 1.84 2.52
CA GLY A 372 -17.40 2.35 1.17
C GLY A 372 -16.84 1.46 0.05
N TRP A 373 -16.67 0.17 0.29
CA TRP A 373 -16.30 -0.79 -0.76
C TRP A 373 -17.44 -0.96 -1.78
N GLN A 374 -17.11 -0.91 -3.06
CA GLN A 374 -18.09 -1.06 -4.15
C GLN A 374 -17.90 -2.40 -4.88
N THR A 375 -18.73 -3.38 -4.52
CA THR A 375 -18.67 -4.78 -5.02
C THR A 375 -18.93 -4.95 -6.52
N ASN A 376 -19.55 -3.96 -7.18
CA ASN A 376 -20.04 -4.06 -8.57
C ASN A 376 -19.12 -3.42 -9.63
N ARG A 377 -17.85 -3.13 -9.31
CA ARG A 377 -16.92 -2.56 -10.30
C ARG A 377 -16.10 -3.64 -10.97
N THR A 378 -16.11 -3.63 -12.31
CA THR A 378 -15.16 -4.36 -13.15
C THR A 378 -13.75 -4.04 -12.70
N GLU A 379 -12.94 -5.08 -12.44
CA GLU A 379 -11.57 -4.98 -11.98
C GLU A 379 -10.70 -4.07 -12.87
N GLU A 380 -11.08 -3.83 -14.12
CA GLU A 380 -10.32 -3.19 -15.20
C GLU A 380 -9.82 -1.74 -14.93
N GLY A 381 -10.17 -1.12 -13.81
CA GLY A 381 -9.70 0.23 -13.44
C GLY A 381 -9.04 0.35 -12.06
N LEU A 382 -8.85 -0.75 -11.33
CA LEU A 382 -8.25 -0.72 -10.00
C LEU A 382 -6.72 -0.70 -10.09
N PHE A 383 -6.12 0.20 -9.31
CA PHE A 383 -4.68 0.35 -9.11
C PHE A 383 -4.39 0.59 -7.63
N MET A 384 -3.22 0.17 -7.16
CA MET A 384 -2.81 0.39 -5.77
C MET A 384 -2.52 1.87 -5.52
N ALA A 385 -2.97 2.39 -4.38
CA ALA A 385 -2.73 3.76 -3.96
C ALA A 385 -2.39 3.82 -2.47
N ARG A 386 -1.35 4.58 -2.14
CA ARG A 386 -0.93 4.90 -0.77
C ARG A 386 -1.69 6.12 -0.26
N GLN A 387 -1.66 6.31 1.06
CA GLN A 387 -2.23 7.49 1.72
C GLN A 387 -1.73 8.81 1.09
N ARG A 388 -0.41 8.92 0.79
CA ARG A 388 0.13 10.12 0.14
C ARG A 388 -0.50 10.41 -1.24
N HIS A 389 -0.87 9.36 -1.99
CA HIS A 389 -1.50 9.54 -3.29
C HIS A 389 -2.91 10.09 -3.11
N LEU A 390 -3.65 9.58 -2.12
CA LEU A 390 -4.97 10.10 -1.77
C LEU A 390 -4.90 11.57 -1.35
N GLU A 391 -3.91 11.93 -0.53
CA GLU A 391 -3.66 13.32 -0.11
C GLU A 391 -3.40 14.23 -1.31
N SER A 392 -2.50 13.86 -2.23
CA SER A 392 -2.24 14.61 -3.46
C SER A 392 -3.47 14.73 -4.36
N LEU A 393 -4.26 13.65 -4.51
CA LEU A 393 -5.50 13.67 -5.29
C LEU A 393 -6.57 14.57 -4.65
N HIS A 394 -6.66 14.56 -3.32
CA HIS A 394 -7.58 15.42 -2.56
C HIS A 394 -7.17 16.89 -2.65
N ALA A 395 -5.89 17.21 -2.50
CA ALA A 395 -5.37 18.57 -2.68
C ALA A 395 -5.64 19.07 -4.10
N ALA A 396 -5.37 18.26 -5.13
CA ALA A 396 -5.71 18.61 -6.50
C ALA A 396 -7.21 18.87 -6.68
N LYS A 397 -8.08 18.06 -6.06
CA LYS A 397 -9.54 18.24 -6.12
C LYS A 397 -9.98 19.56 -5.48
N GLU A 398 -9.42 19.92 -4.33
CA GLU A 398 -9.71 21.18 -3.63
C GLU A 398 -9.33 22.40 -4.48
N HIS A 399 -8.16 22.36 -5.13
CA HIS A 399 -7.74 23.41 -6.07
C HIS A 399 -8.64 23.48 -7.30
N LEU A 400 -9.09 22.35 -7.87
CA LEU A 400 -10.04 22.37 -9.00
C LEU A 400 -11.43 22.88 -8.61
N ASP A 401 -11.88 22.61 -7.38
CA ASP A 401 -13.15 23.13 -6.87
C ASP A 401 -13.08 24.65 -6.65
N THR A 402 -11.94 25.13 -6.16
CA THR A 402 -11.67 26.57 -6.00
C THR A 402 -11.54 27.25 -7.36
N ALA A 403 -10.81 26.66 -8.30
CA ALA A 403 -10.70 27.12 -9.69
C ALA A 403 -12.08 27.30 -10.34
N LYS A 404 -13.01 26.38 -10.10
CA LYS A 404 -14.37 26.44 -10.64
C LYS A 404 -15.14 27.69 -10.18
N ALA A 405 -14.86 28.19 -8.98
CA ALA A 405 -15.46 29.43 -8.48
C ALA A 405 -14.93 30.69 -9.20
N TYR A 406 -13.77 30.61 -9.86
CA TYR A 406 -13.15 31.71 -10.60
C TYR A 406 -13.45 31.72 -12.10
N CYS A 407 -14.16 30.72 -12.62
CA CYS A 407 -14.46 30.63 -14.06
C CYS A 407 -15.39 31.73 -14.56
N ASP A 408 -16.28 32.25 -13.72
CA ASP A 408 -17.38 33.12 -14.14
C ASP A 408 -16.96 34.57 -14.46
N SER A 409 -15.73 34.98 -14.13
CA SER A 409 -15.26 36.35 -14.31
C SER A 409 -13.83 36.40 -14.80
N GLU A 410 -13.59 37.14 -15.90
CA GLU A 410 -12.25 37.33 -16.48
C GLU A 410 -11.27 37.98 -15.50
N SER A 411 -11.77 38.86 -14.63
CA SER A 411 -10.97 39.49 -13.57
C SER A 411 -10.37 38.50 -12.56
N SER A 412 -10.82 37.24 -12.57
CA SER A 412 -10.34 36.18 -11.69
C SER A 412 -9.48 35.15 -12.42
N TRP A 413 -9.16 35.35 -13.70
CA TRP A 413 -8.38 34.39 -14.49
C TRP A 413 -6.94 34.21 -14.00
N GLU A 414 -6.33 35.23 -13.38
CA GLU A 414 -5.03 35.07 -12.71
C GLU A 414 -5.12 34.10 -11.52
N LEU A 415 -6.19 34.18 -10.72
CA LEU A 415 -6.45 33.27 -9.62
C LEU A 415 -6.77 31.86 -10.12
N LEU A 416 -7.56 31.76 -11.20
CA LEU A 416 -7.82 30.50 -11.88
C LEU A 416 -6.52 29.83 -12.34
N ALA A 417 -5.62 30.58 -12.99
CA ALA A 417 -4.35 30.06 -13.48
C ALA A 417 -3.47 29.55 -12.33
N GLU A 418 -3.45 30.25 -11.20
CA GLU A 418 -2.72 29.85 -10.00
C GLU A 418 -3.29 28.56 -9.37
N GLU A 419 -4.62 28.45 -9.21
CA GLU A 419 -5.27 27.23 -8.71
C GLU A 419 -4.99 26.02 -9.62
N LEU A 420 -5.03 26.21 -10.94
CA LEU A 420 -4.68 25.14 -11.89
C LEU A 420 -3.21 24.73 -11.80
N ARG A 421 -2.29 25.67 -11.52
CA ARG A 421 -0.88 25.35 -11.26
C ARG A 421 -0.74 24.50 -10.01
N MET A 422 -1.37 24.89 -8.91
CA MET A 422 -1.32 24.14 -7.66
C MET A 422 -1.91 22.73 -7.80
N ALA A 423 -3.03 22.58 -8.52
CA ALA A 423 -3.60 21.28 -8.84
C ALA A 423 -2.63 20.41 -9.66
N GLN A 424 -1.95 20.99 -10.64
CA GLN A 424 -0.97 20.28 -11.46
C GLN A 424 0.25 19.83 -10.64
N ASP A 425 0.76 20.68 -9.74
CA ASP A 425 1.89 20.36 -8.86
C ASP A 425 1.52 19.22 -7.90
N ALA A 426 0.32 19.27 -7.31
CA ALA A 426 -0.21 18.21 -6.46
C ALA A 426 -0.25 16.86 -7.19
N LEU A 427 -0.76 16.81 -8.44
CA LEU A 427 -0.77 15.59 -9.25
C LEU A 427 0.65 15.13 -9.65
N SER A 428 1.52 16.06 -10.04
CA SER A 428 2.89 15.77 -10.49
C SER A 428 3.79 15.22 -9.37
N SER A 429 3.46 15.53 -8.11
CA SER A 429 4.12 14.96 -6.93
C SER A 429 3.88 13.45 -6.77
N ILE A 430 2.79 12.91 -7.34
CA ILE A 430 2.44 11.48 -7.24
C ILE A 430 3.49 10.63 -7.97
N THR A 431 3.80 10.98 -9.22
CA THR A 431 4.77 10.28 -10.09
C THR A 431 6.22 10.61 -9.78
N GLY A 432 6.47 11.56 -8.90
CA GLY A 432 7.82 11.95 -8.45
C GLY A 432 8.52 13.01 -9.31
N ARG A 433 7.79 13.72 -10.20
CA ARG A 433 8.39 14.79 -11.03
C ARG A 433 8.80 16.02 -10.20
N VAL A 434 8.18 16.20 -9.03
CA VAL A 434 8.50 17.24 -8.04
C VAL A 434 8.53 16.56 -6.66
N THR A 435 9.70 16.11 -6.21
CA THR A 435 9.85 15.37 -4.94
C THR A 435 11.00 15.90 -4.10
N ALA A 436 10.79 16.05 -2.79
CA ALA A 436 11.85 16.37 -1.84
C ALA A 436 12.68 15.11 -1.49
N ASP A 437 13.98 15.27 -1.28
CA ASP A 437 14.90 14.17 -0.94
C ASP A 437 14.48 13.42 0.35
N ASP A 438 13.90 14.12 1.32
CA ASP A 438 13.42 13.53 2.58
C ASP A 438 12.28 12.52 2.36
N LEU A 439 11.42 12.74 1.36
CA LEU A 439 10.34 11.81 1.03
C LEU A 439 10.89 10.52 0.44
N LEU A 440 11.92 10.63 -0.42
CA LEU A 440 12.58 9.47 -1.01
C LEU A 440 13.22 8.61 0.09
N GLY A 441 13.95 9.24 1.03
CA GLY A 441 14.56 8.53 2.16
C GLY A 441 13.53 7.72 2.96
N LYS A 442 12.37 8.31 3.29
CA LYS A 442 11.29 7.61 3.98
C LYS A 442 10.72 6.43 3.18
N ILE A 443 10.37 6.64 1.92
CA ILE A 443 9.79 5.59 1.06
C ILE A 443 10.75 4.40 0.92
N PHE A 444 12.02 4.65 0.60
CA PHE A 444 12.98 3.57 0.35
C PHE A 444 13.46 2.86 1.62
N SER A 445 13.42 3.53 2.78
CA SER A 445 13.71 2.88 4.07
C SER A 445 12.72 1.77 4.47
N GLU A 446 11.50 1.77 3.94
CA GLU A 446 10.49 0.72 4.18
C GLU A 446 10.76 -0.55 3.37
N PHE A 447 11.66 -0.52 2.37
CA PHE A 447 11.96 -1.68 1.53
C PHE A 447 12.87 -2.68 2.26
N CYS A 448 12.83 -3.93 1.82
CA CYS A 448 13.82 -4.92 2.21
C CYS A 448 15.22 -4.62 1.62
N ILE A 449 16.27 -5.04 2.32
CA ILE A 449 17.64 -5.06 1.78
C ILE A 449 17.71 -6.05 0.61
N GLY A 450 18.36 -5.67 -0.49
CA GLY A 450 18.50 -6.51 -1.69
C GLY A 450 17.52 -6.20 -2.82
N LYS A 451 16.68 -5.17 -2.64
CA LYS A 451 15.73 -4.69 -3.66
C LYS A 451 15.86 -3.21 -3.94
#